data_AF-A0A520KD70-F1
#
_entry.id   AF-A0A520KD70-F1
#
_cell.length_a   1.000
_cell.length_b   1.000
_cell.length_c   1.000
_cell.angle_alpha   90.00
_cell.angle_beta   90.00
_cell.angle_gamma   90.00
#
_symmetry.space_group_name_H-M   'P 1'
#
loop_
_entity.id
_entity.type
_entity.pdbx_description
1 polymer ?
#
loop_
_entity_poly.entity_id
_entity_poly.type
_entity_poly.pdbx_seq_one_letter_code
_entity_poly.pdbx_strand_id
1 'polypeptide(L)' 'MTPTSKFVKIKCDDCGNEQVVFSKPASSVRCLVCGKTVIECTGGLGEFKSTIVAELE' A
#
# COMPACT_ATOMS: atom_id res chain seq x y z
N MET A 1 20.18 12.81 -5.08
CA MET A 1 19.04 12.89 -4.14
C MET A 1 18.32 11.55 -4.20
N THR A 2 18.52 10.71 -3.21
CA THR A 2 17.91 9.37 -3.14
C THR A 2 16.41 9.50 -2.87
N PRO A 3 15.53 8.81 -3.63
CA PRO A 3 14.11 8.84 -3.35
C PRO A 3 13.85 8.20 -1.99
N THR A 4 13.21 8.93 -1.08
CA THR A 4 12.88 8.47 0.28
C THR A 4 11.67 7.53 0.31
N SER A 5 11.26 7.02 -0.85
CA SER A 5 10.05 6.22 -1.01
C SER A 5 10.38 4.76 -0.74
N LYS A 6 9.86 4.21 0.37
CA LYS A 6 10.03 2.80 0.73
C LYS A 6 8.90 1.95 0.15
N PHE A 7 9.19 0.67 -0.05
CA PHE A 7 8.19 -0.32 -0.42
C PHE A 7 7.60 -0.94 0.85
N VAL A 8 6.28 -1.02 0.89
CA VAL A 8 5.56 -1.64 1.99
C VAL A 8 4.79 -2.81 1.42
N LYS A 9 4.92 -3.97 2.04
CA LYS A 9 4.13 -5.15 1.73
C LYS A 9 2.93 -5.19 2.66
N ILE A 10 1.76 -5.09 2.07
CA ILE A 10 0.48 -5.17 2.76
C ILE A 10 -0.17 -6.52 2.47
N LYS A 11 -1.01 -6.98 3.38
CA LYS A 11 -1.85 -8.14 3.17
C LYS A 11 -3.30 -7.74 3.38
N CYS A 12 -4.12 -8.08 2.41
CA CYS A 12 -5.55 -7.90 2.52
C CYS A 12 -6.14 -9.00 3.40
N ASP A 13 -6.82 -8.62 4.48
CA ASP A 13 -7.45 -9.56 5.43
C ASP A 13 -8.59 -10.37 4.78
N ASP A 14 -9.24 -9.77 3.77
CA ASP A 14 -10.44 -10.32 3.12
C ASP A 14 -10.14 -11.37 2.04
N CYS A 15 -9.00 -11.28 1.37
CA CYS A 15 -8.62 -12.17 0.27
C CYS A 15 -7.27 -12.86 0.45
N GLY A 16 -6.56 -12.56 1.54
CA GLY A 16 -5.21 -13.09 1.80
C GLY A 16 -4.14 -12.60 0.82
N ASN A 17 -4.49 -11.74 -0.13
CA ASN A 17 -3.57 -11.28 -1.16
C ASN A 17 -2.50 -10.37 -0.57
N GLU A 18 -1.24 -10.70 -0.83
CA GLU A 18 -0.08 -9.88 -0.51
C GLU A 18 0.19 -8.92 -1.66
N GLN A 19 0.25 -7.63 -1.37
CA GLN A 19 0.52 -6.61 -2.36
C GLN A 19 1.68 -5.73 -1.90
N VAL A 20 2.63 -5.50 -2.80
CA VAL A 20 3.72 -4.55 -2.59
C VAL A 20 3.27 -3.20 -3.12
N VAL A 21 3.35 -2.19 -2.26
CA VAL A 21 2.82 -0.85 -2.49
C VAL A 21 3.84 0.20 -2.02
N PHE A 22 3.76 1.40 -2.57
CA PHE A 22 4.67 2.49 -2.19
C PHE A 22 4.12 3.27 -0.99
N SER A 23 5.00 3.72 -0.09
CA SER A 23 4.60 4.56 1.05
C SER A 23 4.01 5.92 0.64
N LYS A 24 4.34 6.40 -0.57
CA LYS A 24 3.79 7.63 -1.18
C LYS A 24 3.12 7.31 -2.51
N PRO A 25 1.89 6.79 -2.51
CA PRO A 25 1.14 6.58 -3.73
C PRO A 25 0.61 7.91 -4.25
N ALA A 26 0.73 8.13 -5.56
CA ALA A 26 0.15 9.28 -6.26
C ALA A 26 -1.34 9.09 -6.61
N SER A 27 -1.87 7.87 -6.50
CA SER A 27 -3.28 7.53 -6.78
C SER A 27 -3.73 6.35 -5.90
N SER A 28 -5.02 6.32 -5.55
CA SER A 28 -5.57 5.36 -4.59
C SER A 28 -5.30 3.93 -5.06
N VAL A 29 -4.62 3.15 -4.24
CA VAL A 29 -4.22 1.79 -4.59
C VAL A 29 -5.36 0.86 -4.23
N ARG A 30 -5.80 0.07 -5.22
CA ARG A 30 -6.82 -0.95 -5.06
C ARG A 30 -6.19 -2.33 -5.04
N CYS A 31 -6.76 -3.23 -4.24
CA CYS A 31 -6.39 -4.63 -4.29
C CYS A 31 -6.75 -5.21 -5.66
N LEU A 32 -5.81 -5.94 -6.27
CA LEU A 32 -6.02 -6.59 -7.58
C LEU A 32 -7.03 -7.75 -7.52
N VAL A 33 -7.29 -8.29 -6.33
CA VAL A 33 -8.16 -9.46 -6.14
C VAL A 33 -9.58 -9.03 -5.73
N CYS A 34 -9.72 -8.24 -4.67
CA CYS A 34 -11.04 -7.84 -4.15
C CYS A 34 -11.51 -6.46 -4.63
N GLY A 35 -10.65 -5.67 -5.28
CA GLY A 35 -10.99 -4.32 -5.74
C GLY A 35 -11.17 -3.27 -4.63
N LYS A 36 -11.04 -3.65 -3.36
CA LYS A 36 -11.10 -2.72 -2.22
C LYS A 36 -9.89 -1.79 -2.22
N THR A 37 -10.12 -0.55 -1.80
CA THR A 37 -9.04 0.43 -1.60
C THR A 37 -8.18 -0.01 -0.43
N VAL A 38 -6.92 -0.33 -0.70
CA VAL A 38 -5.94 -0.73 0.32
C VAL A 38 -5.13 0.46 0.80
N ILE A 39 -4.91 1.44 -0.08
CA ILE A 39 -4.29 2.72 0.27
C ILE A 39 -5.08 3.87 -0.33
N GLU A 40 -5.36 4.86 0.51
CA GLU A 40 -5.85 6.17 0.07
C GLU A 40 -4.71 7.19 -0.03
N CYS A 41 -4.78 8.02 -1.07
CA CYS A 41 -3.81 9.08 -1.31
C CYS A 41 -4.27 10.35 -0.63
N THR A 42 -3.53 10.79 0.38
CA THR A 42 -3.79 12.03 1.12
C THR A 42 -2.85 13.17 0.67
N GLY A 43 -2.39 13.14 -0.59
CA GLY A 43 -1.46 14.14 -1.15
C GLY A 43 -0.01 14.06 -0.62
N GLY A 44 0.25 13.18 0.36
CA GLY A 44 1.55 12.96 0.97
C GLY A 44 1.85 11.47 1.17
N LEU A 45 1.97 11.04 2.44
CA LEU A 45 2.07 9.63 2.79
C LEU A 45 0.71 8.96 2.62
N GLY A 46 0.66 7.85 1.89
CA GLY A 46 -0.59 7.11 1.70
C GLY A 46 -1.09 6.53 3.01
N GLU A 47 -2.39 6.59 3.24
CA GLU A 47 -3.02 5.98 4.41
C GLU A 47 -3.36 4.52 4.12
N PHE A 48 -2.75 3.61 4.88
CA PHE A 48 -2.92 2.17 4.74
C PHE A 48 -4.16 1.70 5.50
N LYS A 49 -5.18 1.22 4.79
CA LYS A 49 -6.42 0.69 5.38
C LYS A 49 -6.42 -0.82 5.61
N SER A 50 -5.28 -1.47 5.37
CA SER A 50 -5.08 -2.92 5.49
C SER A 50 -3.86 -3.23 6.34
N THR A 51 -3.75 -4.48 6.79
CA THR A 51 -2.63 -4.96 7.60
C THR A 51 -1.31 -4.88 6.84
N ILE A 52 -0.32 -4.19 7.42
CA ILE A 52 1.05 -4.13 6.91
C ILE A 52 1.79 -5.37 7.43
N VAL A 53 2.38 -6.15 6.53
CA VAL A 53 3.07 -7.40 6.87
C VAL A 53 4.57 -7.23 6.94
N ALA A 54 5.14 -6.40 6.06
CA ALA A 54 6.58 -6.12 6.06
C ALA A 54 6.86 -4.79 5.38
N GLU A 55 7.85 -4.06 5.88
CA GLU A 55 8.45 -2.92 5.18
C GLU A 55 9.70 -3.44 4.46
N LEU A 56 9.73 -3.34 3.12
CA LEU A 56 10.93 -3.60 2.33
C LEU A 56 11.67 -2.26 2.18
N GLU A 57 12.85 -2.17 2.80
CA GLU A 57 13.73 -1.02 2.67
C GLU A 57 14.32 -0.88 1.26
#